data_AF-A0AAV6C9P6-F1
#
_entry.id   AF-A0AAV6C9P6-F1
#
_cell.length_a   1.000
_cell.length_b   1.000
_cell.length_c   1.000
_cell.angle_alpha   90.00
_cell.angle_beta   90.00
_cell.angle_gamma   90.00
#
_symmetry.space_group_name_H-M   'P 1'
#
loop_
_entity.id
_entity.type
_entity.pdbx_description
1 polymer ?
#
loop_
_entity_poly.entity_id
_entity_poly.type
_entity_poly.pdbx_seq_one_letter_code
_entity_poly.pdbx_strand_id
1 'polypeptide(L)'
;AARRAFERFRFRWRSRYPAMVRQLESDLPELLHFFALPPHLWRKLRTTNVIEHCFVEVRRRTRPMVVFTNVESVDRIIYAIFSRFNQDWKTHTLNLFTQAA
;
A
#
# COMPACT_ATOMS: atom_id res chain seq x y z
N ALA A 1 -11.09 9.88 18.37
CA ALA A 1 -10.45 10.97 17.59
C ALA A 1 -10.63 10.81 16.07
N ALA A 2 -10.33 9.64 15.50
CA ALA A 2 -10.35 9.41 14.04
C ALA A 2 -11.72 9.66 13.37
N ARG A 3 -12.83 9.16 13.95
CA ARG A 3 -14.19 9.45 13.44
C ARG A 3 -14.51 10.95 13.38
N ARG A 4 -14.12 11.71 14.41
CA ARG A 4 -14.28 13.18 14.41
C ARG A 4 -13.42 13.86 13.34
N ALA A 5 -12.27 13.30 13.00
CA ALA A 5 -11.44 13.80 11.90
C ALA A 5 -12.09 13.53 10.54
N PHE A 6 -12.67 12.35 10.34
CA PHE A 6 -13.46 12.02 9.16
C PHE A 6 -14.65 12.99 8.99
N GLU A 7 -15.36 13.31 10.07
CA GLU A 7 -16.48 14.28 10.00
C GLU A 7 -16.06 15.66 9.47
N ARG A 8 -14.92 16.17 9.95
CA ARG A 8 -14.36 17.44 9.44
C ARG A 8 -13.95 17.32 7.96
N PHE A 9 -13.37 16.19 7.57
CA PHE A 9 -13.01 15.92 6.19
C PHE A 9 -14.26 15.88 5.28
N ARG A 10 -15.28 15.12 5.69
CA ARG A 10 -16.57 15.00 5.01
C ARG A 10 -17.21 16.37 4.82
N PHE A 11 -17.31 17.17 5.88
CA PHE A 11 -17.88 18.52 5.78
C PHE A 11 -17.13 19.41 4.79
N ARG A 12 -15.80 19.36 4.78
CA ARG A 12 -14.96 20.17 3.89
C ARG A 12 -15.08 19.75 2.41
N TRP A 13 -15.14 18.46 2.13
CA TRP A 13 -14.98 17.94 0.76
C TRP A 13 -16.27 17.45 0.10
N ARG A 14 -17.37 17.28 0.85
CA ARG A 14 -18.64 16.77 0.31
C ARG A 14 -19.17 17.57 -0.87
N SER A 15 -18.95 18.89 -0.90
CA SER A 15 -19.46 19.76 -1.98
C SER A 15 -18.66 19.58 -3.27
N ARG A 16 -17.32 19.51 -3.16
CA ARG A 16 -16.42 19.45 -4.31
C ARG A 16 -16.24 18.03 -4.85
N TYR A 17 -16.26 17.03 -3.98
CA TYR A 17 -15.97 15.63 -4.32
C TYR A 17 -16.96 14.66 -3.64
N PRO A 18 -18.27 14.74 -3.96
CA PRO A 18 -19.29 13.96 -3.29
C PRO A 18 -19.11 12.45 -3.47
N ALA A 19 -18.65 11.99 -4.64
CA ALA A 19 -18.43 10.57 -4.91
C ALA A 19 -17.30 9.97 -4.06
N MET A 20 -16.16 10.66 -3.96
CA MET A 20 -15.03 10.24 -3.14
C MET A 20 -15.42 10.18 -1.66
N VAL A 21 -16.16 11.18 -1.17
CA VAL A 21 -16.60 11.21 0.23
C VAL A 21 -17.55 10.06 0.54
N ARG A 22 -18.48 9.72 -0.36
CA ARG A 22 -19.36 8.56 -0.18
C ARG A 22 -18.59 7.25 -0.12
N GLN A 23 -17.62 7.06 -1.01
CA GLN A 23 -16.80 5.85 -1.01
C GLN A 23 -15.98 5.75 0.28
N LEU A 24 -15.34 6.85 0.69
CA LEU A 24 -14.57 6.89 1.93
C LEU A 24 -15.44 6.65 3.18
N GLU A 25 -16.71 7.06 3.15
CA GLU A 25 -17.67 6.78 4.22
C GLU A 25 -18.03 5.29 4.30
N SER A 26 -18.21 4.65 3.14
CA SER A 26 -18.45 3.21 3.03
C SER A 26 -17.27 2.39 3.56
N ASP A 27 -16.04 2.78 3.19
CA ASP A 27 -14.80 2.07 3.55
C ASP A 27 -14.28 2.46 4.95
N LEU A 28 -14.97 3.37 5.65
CA LEU A 28 -14.51 3.92 6.92
C LEU A 28 -14.28 2.85 8.01
N PRO A 29 -15.15 1.84 8.19
CA PRO A 29 -14.92 0.78 9.19
C PRO A 29 -13.59 0.05 8.99
N GLU A 30 -13.27 -0.30 7.75
CA GLU A 30 -12.05 -1.01 7.35
C GLU A 30 -10.83 -0.11 7.53
N LEU A 31 -10.92 1.16 7.10
CA LEU A 31 -9.83 2.13 7.23
C LEU A 31 -9.48 2.41 8.69
N LEU A 32 -10.47 2.42 9.58
CA LEU A 32 -10.26 2.64 11.00
C LEU A 32 -9.74 1.39 11.74
N HIS A 33 -9.82 0.20 11.14
CA HIS A 33 -9.26 -1.03 11.72
C HIS A 33 -7.74 -0.91 11.97
N PHE A 34 -7.05 -0.05 11.22
CA PHE A 34 -5.66 0.34 11.48
C PHE A 34 -5.37 0.66 12.94
N PHE A 35 -6.29 1.33 13.65
CA PHE A 35 -6.11 1.71 15.05
C PHE A 35 -6.24 0.54 16.04
N ALA A 36 -6.74 -0.62 15.60
CA ALA A 36 -6.76 -1.84 16.42
C ALA A 36 -5.38 -2.51 16.51
N LEU A 37 -4.45 -2.17 15.61
CA LEU A 37 -3.10 -2.72 15.60
C LEU A 37 -2.21 -2.05 16.65
N PRO A 38 -1.12 -2.71 17.12
CA PRO A 38 -0.20 -2.13 18.09
C PRO A 38 0.39 -0.76 17.64
N PRO A 39 0.44 0.26 18.53
CA PRO A 39 0.88 1.61 18.18
C PRO A 39 2.30 1.70 17.60
N HIS A 40 3.20 0.81 18.00
CA HIS A 40 4.57 0.77 17.47
C HIS A 40 4.60 0.43 15.97
N LEU A 41 3.58 -0.26 15.43
CA LEU A 41 3.47 -0.58 14.01
C LEU A 41 2.89 0.56 13.17
N TRP A 42 2.14 1.49 13.79
CA TRP A 42 1.41 2.54 13.08
C TRP A 42 2.32 3.40 12.19
N ARG A 43 3.55 3.67 12.63
CA ARG A 43 4.51 4.48 11.87
C ARG A 43 4.85 3.86 10.51
N LYS A 44 4.93 2.53 10.43
CA LYS A 44 5.24 1.79 9.20
C LYS A 44 3.99 1.51 8.38
N LEU A 45 2.91 1.07 9.04
CA LEU A 45 1.65 0.70 8.39
C LEU A 45 0.96 1.90 7.72
N ARG A 46 1.15 3.13 8.24
CA ARG A 46 0.56 4.33 7.63
C ARG A 46 1.19 4.74 6.29
N THR A 47 2.38 4.21 5.96
CA THR A 47 3.12 4.59 4.75
C THR A 47 3.00 3.50 3.70
N THR A 48 2.65 3.88 2.46
CA THR A 48 2.59 2.96 1.32
C THR A 48 3.93 2.78 0.61
N ASN A 49 5.02 3.41 1.09
CA ASN A 49 6.34 3.44 0.44
C ASN A 49 6.85 2.07 -0.02
N VAL A 50 6.65 1.01 0.77
CA VAL A 50 7.09 -0.35 0.40
C VAL A 50 6.34 -0.85 -0.83
N ILE A 51 5.01 -0.68 -0.85
CA ILE A 51 4.14 -1.10 -1.95
C ILE A 51 4.42 -0.23 -3.19
N GLU A 52 4.50 1.10 -3.00
CA GLU A 52 4.81 2.04 -4.08
C GLU A 52 6.17 1.76 -4.72
N HIS A 53 7.19 1.43 -3.91
CA HIS A 53 8.50 1.05 -4.41
C HIS A 53 8.44 -0.20 -5.29
N CYS A 54 7.65 -1.22 -4.90
CA CYS A 54 7.42 -2.40 -5.74
C CYS A 54 6.76 -2.03 -7.08
N PHE A 55 5.72 -1.18 -7.07
CA PHE A 55 5.07 -0.74 -8.31
C PHE A 55 5.97 0.12 -9.20
N VAL A 56 6.83 0.94 -8.61
CA VAL A 56 7.83 1.71 -9.34
C VAL A 56 8.82 0.77 -10.02
N GLU A 57 9.31 -0.27 -9.33
CA GLU A 57 10.25 -1.22 -9.93
C GLU A 57 9.62 -2.03 -11.06
N VAL A 58 8.37 -2.49 -10.90
CA VAL A 58 7.62 -3.17 -11.97
C VAL A 58 7.52 -2.24 -13.19
N ARG A 59 7.06 -1.00 -13.01
CA ARG A 59 6.97 -0.01 -14.10
C ARG A 59 8.33 0.28 -14.72
N ARG A 60 9.40 0.37 -13.93
CA ARG A 60 10.76 0.61 -14.42
C ARG A 60 11.24 -0.51 -15.34
N ARG A 61 10.92 -1.76 -15.01
CA ARG A 61 11.35 -2.95 -15.78
C ARG A 61 10.49 -3.18 -17.01
N THR A 62 9.20 -2.87 -16.96
CA THR A 62 8.28 -3.10 -18.09
C THR A 62 8.25 -1.95 -19.09
N ARG A 63 8.53 -0.71 -18.67
CA ARG A 63 8.47 0.48 -19.55
C ARG A 63 9.31 0.36 -20.83
N PRO A 64 10.54 -0.20 -20.83
CA PRO A 64 11.33 -0.35 -22.06
C PRO A 64 10.80 -1.42 -23.02
N MET A 65 9.95 -2.33 -22.55
CA MET A 65 9.51 -3.49 -23.33
C MET A 65 8.40 -3.13 -24.33
N VAL A 66 7.64 -2.05 -24.07
CA VAL A 66 6.57 -1.46 -24.90
C VAL A 66 5.39 -2.40 -25.18
N VAL A 67 5.63 -3.61 -25.68
CA VAL A 67 4.64 -4.65 -25.94
C VAL A 67 5.17 -6.01 -25.50
N PHE A 68 4.27 -6.90 -25.13
CA PHE A 68 4.59 -8.29 -24.82
C PHE A 68 3.92 -9.22 -25.82
N THR A 69 4.62 -10.26 -26.24
CA THR A 69 4.12 -11.23 -27.23
C THR A 69 3.02 -12.12 -26.66
N ASN A 70 3.08 -12.44 -25.37
CA ASN A 70 2.08 -13.23 -24.65
C ASN A 70 2.06 -12.90 -23.15
N VAL A 71 1.01 -13.33 -22.46
CA VAL A 71 0.80 -13.03 -21.03
C VAL A 71 1.87 -13.69 -20.16
N GLU A 72 2.30 -14.90 -20.52
CA GLU A 72 3.31 -15.67 -19.80
C GLU A 72 4.68 -14.98 -19.78
N SER A 73 4.97 -14.15 -20.78
CA SER A 73 6.21 -13.35 -20.79
C SER A 73 6.18 -12.23 -19.76
N VAL A 74 5.03 -11.58 -19.58
CA VAL A 74 4.82 -10.57 -18.52
C VAL A 74 4.93 -11.22 -17.15
N ASP A 75 4.26 -12.36 -16.96
CA ASP A 75 4.23 -13.07 -15.69
C ASP A 75 5.64 -13.47 -15.23
N ARG A 76 6.48 -13.97 -16.14
CA ARG A 76 7.89 -14.31 -15.82
C ARG A 76 8.68 -13.10 -15.31
N ILE A 77 8.48 -11.93 -15.89
CA ILE A 77 9.18 -10.70 -15.47
C ILE A 77 8.66 -10.21 -14.11
N ILE A 78 7.34 -10.17 -13.94
CA ILE A 78 6.71 -9.80 -12.66
C ILE A 78 7.19 -10.74 -11.57
N TYR A 79 7.14 -12.05 -11.81
CA TYR A 79 7.63 -13.08 -10.89
C TYR A 79 9.11 -12.87 -10.55
N ALA A 80 9.97 -12.63 -11.54
CA ALA A 80 11.39 -12.40 -11.30
C ALA A 80 11.64 -11.18 -10.40
N ILE A 81 10.89 -10.09 -10.57
CA ILE A 81 11.00 -8.88 -9.73
C ILE A 81 10.60 -9.18 -8.29
N PHE A 82 9.44 -9.83 -8.08
CA PHE A 82 8.97 -10.14 -6.73
C PHE A 82 9.79 -11.23 -6.05
N SER A 83 10.28 -12.22 -6.80
CA SER A 83 11.22 -13.22 -6.29
C SER A 83 12.50 -12.57 -5.76
N ARG A 84 13.05 -11.59 -6.49
CA ARG A 84 14.18 -10.78 -6.02
C ARG A 84 13.85 -10.00 -4.75
N PHE A 85 12.72 -9.28 -4.70
CA PHE A 85 12.31 -8.57 -3.48
C PHE A 85 12.19 -9.51 -2.28
N ASN A 86 11.60 -10.70 -2.48
CA ASN A 86 11.48 -11.69 -1.42
C ASN A 86 12.85 -12.21 -0.96
N GLN A 87 13.83 -12.35 -1.84
CA GLN A 87 15.20 -12.72 -1.46
C GLN A 87 15.87 -11.59 -0.66
N ASP A 88 15.77 -10.35 -1.13
CA ASP A 88 16.34 -9.17 -0.47
C ASP A 88 15.70 -8.94 0.91
N TRP A 89 14.39 -9.17 1.06
CA TRP A 89 13.70 -8.98 2.35
C TRP A 89 13.90 -10.12 3.35
N LYS A 90 14.28 -11.32 2.88
CA LYS A 90 14.66 -12.43 3.78
C LYS A 90 15.91 -12.10 4.59
N THR A 91 16.87 -11.40 4.01
CA THR A 91 18.13 -11.04 4.67
C THR A 91 18.00 -9.78 5.53
N HIS A 92 16.97 -8.98 5.30
CA HIS A 92 16.68 -7.75 6.05
C HIS A 92 15.39 -7.91 6.89
N THR A 93 15.43 -8.74 7.92
CA THR A 93 14.36 -8.75 8.92
C THR A 93 14.33 -7.37 9.59
N LEU A 94 13.20 -6.68 9.51
CA LEU A 94 13.05 -5.38 10.16
C LEU A 94 13.16 -5.60 11.68
N ASN A 95 14.21 -5.05 12.30
CA ASN A 95 14.55 -5.21 13.73
C ASN A 95 13.37 -5.01 14.71
N LEU A 96 12.31 -4.30 14.28
CA LEU A 96 11.08 -4.06 15.06
C LEU A 96 10.13 -5.27 15.15
N PHE A 97 10.28 -6.30 14.29
CA PHE A 97 9.51 -7.55 14.38
C PHE A 97 10.26 -8.66 15.13
N THR A 98 11.58 -8.53 15.30
CA THR A 98 12.43 -9.50 16.01
C THR A 98 12.64 -9.17 17.48
N GLN A 99 12.35 -7.95 17.92
CA GLN A 99 12.25 -7.60 19.34
C GLN A 99 10.77 -7.55 19.73
N ALA A 100 10.20 -8.74 19.96
CA ALA A 100 8.96 -8.88 20.71
C ALA A 100 9.30 -9.09 22.19
N ALA A 101 8.67 -8.27 23.04
CA ALA A 101 8.61 -8.32 24.51
C ALA A 101 9.88 -7.89 25.27
#